data_AF-A0A453IZ18-F1
#
_entry.id   AF-A0A453IZ18-F1
#
_cell.length_a   1.000
_cell.length_b   1.000
_cell.length_c   1.000
_cell.angle_alpha   90.00
_cell.angle_beta   90.00
_cell.angle_gamma   90.00
#
_symmetry.space_group_name_H-M   'P 1'
#
loop_
_entity.id
_entity.type
_entity.pdbx_description
1 polymer ?
#
loop_
_entity_poly.entity_id
_entity_poly.type
_entity_poly.pdbx_seq_one_letter_code
_entity_poly.pdbx_strand_id
1 'polypeptide(L)'
;AGRSPKLHCEYGVPVHTGNRYMKGGMNNQMEAFRREDGQNFDGKKNMPVLYRAKDRRFQQHANNNRALELESPRMLRYENMVGVKGYIYFMAKDQNGCRFLQQKFEEGKQHVDVIFEGIIDHMAELMINSFANYLIQKLLDVCDEDQRLRIIAVLTEDPVKLLRISVNSHGTRAVQKLIETLKVRKQIVLIISALQPGFMHLVNDLNGNHVIQKCLSNFGAEENKVHFIFE
;
A
#
# COMPACT_ATOMS: atom_id res chain seq x y z
N ALA A 1 -17.57 47.60 29.16
CA ALA A 1 -16.85 47.06 27.98
C ALA A 1 -17.36 45.64 27.73
N GLY A 2 -17.57 45.26 26.47
CA GLY A 2 -17.85 43.88 26.07
C GLY A 2 -19.26 43.63 25.50
N ARG A 3 -19.47 43.95 24.21
CA ARG A 3 -20.47 43.27 23.38
C ARG A 3 -19.87 41.94 22.92
N SER A 4 -20.66 40.87 22.99
CA SER A 4 -20.44 39.70 22.14
C SER A 4 -20.61 40.07 20.66
N PRO A 5 -19.97 39.33 19.74
CA PRO A 5 -20.81 38.63 18.77
C PRO A 5 -20.36 37.20 18.43
N LYS A 6 -21.37 36.46 17.98
CA LYS A 6 -21.37 35.06 17.54
C LYS A 6 -20.72 34.88 16.15
N LEU A 7 -20.10 33.70 15.99
CA LEU A 7 -20.08 32.77 14.84
C LEU A 7 -19.89 33.31 13.41
N HIS A 8 -18.83 32.84 12.75
CA HIS A 8 -18.95 32.20 11.42
C HIS A 8 -17.90 31.09 11.22
N CYS A 9 -18.31 30.08 10.47
CA CYS A 9 -17.65 28.80 10.19
C CYS A 9 -16.51 28.96 9.17
N GLU A 10 -15.37 28.29 9.37
CA GLU A 10 -14.45 28.00 8.27
C GLU A 10 -13.68 26.69 8.54
N TYR A 11 -13.79 25.75 7.59
CA TYR A 11 -13.05 24.50 7.56
C TYR A 11 -11.55 24.80 7.38
N GLY A 12 -10.75 24.59 8.42
CA GLY A 12 -9.29 24.75 8.39
C GLY A 12 -8.58 23.46 8.79
N VAL A 13 -7.87 22.84 7.85
CA VAL A 13 -6.87 21.80 8.13
C VAL A 13 -5.69 22.46 8.87
N PRO A 14 -5.24 21.97 10.04
CA PRO A 14 -4.13 22.58 10.76
C PRO A 14 -2.82 22.41 9.99
N VAL A 15 -2.19 23.53 9.64
CA VAL A 15 -0.81 23.57 9.16
C VAL A 15 0.10 23.43 10.38
N HIS A 16 0.66 22.23 10.59
CA HIS A 16 1.78 22.06 11.50
C HIS A 16 3.07 22.53 10.85
N THR A 17 3.49 23.73 11.22
CA THR A 17 4.85 24.24 11.06
C THR A 17 5.79 23.51 12.00
N GLY A 18 6.83 22.91 11.42
CA GLY A 18 8.02 22.50 12.15
C GLY A 18 8.51 21.11 11.78
N ASN A 19 9.16 20.97 10.63
CA ASN A 19 10.03 19.82 10.42
C ASN A 19 11.39 20.27 9.91
N ARG A 20 12.40 20.09 10.78
CA ARG A 20 13.78 20.52 10.63
C ARG A 20 14.56 19.57 9.71
N TYR A 21 13.97 19.22 8.56
CA TYR A 21 14.55 18.39 7.50
C TYR A 21 14.43 19.12 6.16
N MET A 22 15.03 20.30 6.06
CA MET A 22 15.16 21.03 4.78
C MET A 22 16.59 21.54 4.62
N LYS A 23 17.58 20.65 4.70
CA LYS A 23 18.93 20.86 4.16
C LYS A 23 19.48 19.53 3.61
N GLY A 24 18.81 19.03 2.58
CA GLY A 24 19.26 17.91 1.74
C GLY A 24 18.39 17.93 0.48
N GLY A 25 18.99 18.13 -0.69
CA GLY A 25 18.26 18.26 -1.95
C GLY A 25 17.40 17.04 -2.25
N MET A 26 16.30 17.25 -2.97
CA MET A 26 15.27 16.27 -3.34
C MET A 26 15.75 15.07 -4.20
N ASN A 27 17.07 14.92 -4.42
CA ASN A 27 17.68 13.80 -5.14
C ASN A 27 17.89 12.53 -4.26
N ASN A 28 17.57 12.57 -2.96
CA ASN A 28 17.94 11.51 -2.01
C ASN A 28 16.87 10.42 -1.75
N GLN A 29 15.65 10.51 -2.31
CA GLN A 29 14.63 9.47 -2.07
C GLN A 29 14.94 8.15 -2.81
N MET A 30 15.59 8.22 -3.98
CA MET A 30 16.05 7.03 -4.71
C MET A 30 17.28 6.38 -4.05
N GLU A 31 18.11 7.16 -3.34
CA GLU A 31 19.28 6.64 -2.62
C GLU A 31 18.89 5.70 -1.49
N ALA A 32 17.75 5.96 -0.83
CA ALA A 32 17.19 5.07 0.19
C ALA A 32 16.86 3.66 -0.33
N PHE A 33 16.74 3.49 -1.66
CA PHE A 33 16.46 2.21 -2.31
C PHE A 33 17.62 1.71 -3.20
N ARG A 34 18.80 2.34 -3.14
CA ARG A 34 20.01 1.89 -3.85
C ARG A 34 20.72 0.85 -2.96
N ARG A 35 21.01 -0.34 -3.49
CA ARG A 35 21.84 -1.34 -2.78
C ARG A 35 23.29 -0.84 -2.68
N GLU A 36 23.95 -1.07 -1.55
CA GLU A 36 25.37 -0.72 -1.35
C GLU A 36 26.30 -1.52 -2.28
N ASP A 37 25.87 -2.71 -2.72
CA ASP A 37 26.73 -3.68 -3.42
C ASP A 37 26.82 -3.49 -4.95
N GLY A 38 26.29 -2.40 -5.52
CA GLY A 38 26.41 -2.08 -6.95
C GLY A 38 25.70 -3.04 -7.93
N GLN A 39 25.08 -4.11 -7.46
CA GLN A 39 24.26 -4.99 -8.30
C GLN A 39 22.93 -4.32 -8.67
N ASN A 40 22.74 -4.09 -9.96
CA ASN A 40 21.53 -3.46 -10.50
C ASN A 40 20.30 -4.34 -10.29
N PHE A 41 19.19 -3.68 -9.97
CA PHE A 41 17.85 -4.26 -9.99
C PHE A 41 17.53 -4.85 -11.37
N ASP A 42 17.41 -6.18 -11.49
CA ASP A 42 17.10 -6.85 -12.77
C ASP A 42 15.67 -6.52 -13.26
N GLY A 43 14.81 -5.96 -12.40
CA GLY A 43 13.50 -5.43 -12.74
C GLY A 43 13.51 -4.19 -13.66
N LYS A 44 14.67 -3.53 -13.86
CA LYS A 44 14.82 -2.62 -15.01
C LYS A 44 14.50 -3.38 -16.30
N LYS A 45 14.89 -4.66 -16.41
CA LYS A 45 14.56 -5.69 -17.42
C LYS A 45 13.06 -5.85 -17.77
N ASN A 46 12.19 -5.58 -16.81
CA ASN A 46 10.73 -5.81 -16.92
C ASN A 46 9.91 -4.53 -16.82
N MET A 47 10.54 -3.40 -16.51
CA MET A 47 9.94 -2.07 -16.64
C MET A 47 9.54 -1.78 -18.09
N PRO A 48 8.30 -1.34 -18.38
CA PRO A 48 7.90 -0.88 -19.70
C PRO A 48 8.88 0.17 -20.24
N VAL A 49 9.17 0.13 -21.54
CA VAL A 49 10.18 0.99 -22.20
C VAL A 49 9.99 2.48 -21.87
N LEU A 50 8.74 2.92 -21.73
CA LEU A 50 8.39 4.29 -21.35
C LEU A 50 8.95 4.68 -19.97
N TYR A 51 8.87 3.79 -18.99
CA TYR A 51 9.39 4.03 -17.65
C TYR A 51 10.91 3.94 -17.59
N ARG A 52 11.55 3.06 -18.37
CA ARG A 52 13.02 3.11 -18.55
C ARG A 52 13.49 4.42 -19.15
N ALA A 53 12.72 4.96 -20.11
CA ALA A 53 13.02 6.24 -20.74
C ALA A 53 12.82 7.40 -19.76
N LYS A 54 11.83 7.32 -18.86
CA LYS A 54 11.65 8.29 -17.76
C LYS A 54 12.75 8.19 -16.70
N ASP A 55 13.17 7.00 -16.30
CA ASP A 55 14.30 6.79 -15.37
C ASP A 55 15.63 7.31 -15.94
N ARG A 56 15.89 7.06 -17.24
CA ARG A 56 17.05 7.65 -17.95
C ARG A 56 16.95 9.17 -18.03
N ARG A 57 15.79 9.74 -18.36
CA ARG A 57 15.59 11.20 -18.36
C ARG A 57 15.77 11.81 -16.98
N PHE A 58 15.30 11.14 -15.92
CA PHE A 58 15.48 11.57 -14.55
C PHE A 58 16.96 11.55 -14.12
N GLN A 59 17.69 10.46 -14.42
CA GLN A 59 19.14 10.37 -14.18
C GLN A 59 19.93 11.40 -15.00
N GLN A 60 19.51 11.67 -16.23
CA GLN A 60 20.16 12.63 -17.13
C GLN A 60 19.85 14.08 -16.72
N HIS A 61 18.63 14.39 -16.25
CA HIS A 61 18.27 15.70 -15.68
C HIS A 61 18.91 15.95 -14.31
N ALA A 62 19.01 14.95 -13.45
CA ALA A 62 19.72 15.06 -12.17
C ALA A 62 21.22 15.34 -12.35
N ASN A 63 21.83 14.80 -13.42
CA ASN A 63 23.21 15.09 -13.80
C ASN A 63 23.37 16.43 -14.57
N ASN A 64 22.34 16.88 -15.30
CA ASN A 64 22.39 18.09 -16.14
C ASN A 64 21.85 19.35 -15.44
N ASN A 65 22.07 19.53 -14.13
CA ASN A 65 21.71 20.75 -13.38
C ASN A 65 22.51 22.02 -13.80
N ARG A 66 22.60 22.28 -15.10
CA ARG A 66 23.12 23.51 -15.67
C ARG A 66 22.33 24.08 -16.84
N ALA A 67 21.22 23.50 -17.30
CA ALA A 67 20.40 24.19 -18.29
C ALA A 67 18.92 23.78 -18.27
N LEU A 68 18.07 24.80 -18.32
CA LEU A 68 16.62 24.85 -18.62
C LEU A 68 15.68 25.02 -17.43
N GLU A 69 15.64 26.27 -16.96
CA GLU A 69 14.53 26.88 -16.23
C GLU A 69 13.32 27.02 -17.16
N LEU A 70 12.22 26.29 -16.88
CA LEU A 70 10.82 26.67 -17.18
C LEU A 70 9.76 25.65 -16.73
N GLU A 71 10.10 24.63 -15.94
CA GLU A 71 9.09 23.75 -15.33
C GLU A 71 8.77 24.19 -13.89
N SER A 72 7.48 24.32 -13.59
CA SER A 72 7.01 24.70 -12.25
C SER A 72 7.55 23.71 -11.20
N PRO A 73 8.10 24.18 -10.06
CA PRO A 73 8.59 23.31 -8.99
C PRO A 73 7.57 22.28 -8.47
N ARG A 74 6.27 22.56 -8.64
CA ARG A 74 5.19 21.62 -8.28
C ARG A 74 5.08 20.45 -9.27
N MET A 75 5.27 20.73 -10.56
CA MET A 75 5.18 19.74 -11.63
C MET A 75 6.35 18.75 -11.57
N LEU A 76 7.57 19.26 -11.37
CA LEU A 76 8.78 18.46 -11.15
C LEU A 76 8.64 17.53 -9.93
N ARG A 77 8.11 18.02 -8.81
CA ARG A 77 7.86 17.19 -7.61
C ARG A 77 6.83 16.09 -7.88
N TYR A 78 5.76 16.40 -8.60
CA TYR A 78 4.72 15.43 -8.94
C TYR A 78 5.25 14.33 -9.86
N GLU A 79 5.96 14.68 -10.94
CA GLU A 79 6.54 13.68 -11.85
C GLU A 79 7.58 12.79 -11.16
N ASN A 80 8.41 13.36 -10.29
CA ASN A 80 9.38 12.60 -9.50
C ASN A 80 8.69 11.63 -8.54
N MET A 81 7.62 12.06 -7.87
CA MET A 81 6.83 11.22 -6.98
C MET A 81 6.14 10.08 -7.74
N VAL A 82 5.57 10.36 -8.92
CA VAL A 82 4.99 9.33 -9.82
C VAL A 82 6.07 8.34 -10.27
N GLY A 83 7.29 8.81 -10.55
CA GLY A 83 8.43 7.96 -10.89
C GLY A 83 8.83 7.01 -9.76
N VAL A 84 8.93 7.52 -8.53
CA VAL A 84 9.27 6.73 -7.33
C VAL A 84 8.19 5.69 -7.03
N LYS A 85 6.90 6.10 -7.02
CA LYS A 85 5.78 5.18 -6.78
C LYS A 85 5.76 4.04 -7.80
N GLY A 86 5.91 4.37 -9.09
CA GLY A 86 6.01 3.38 -10.16
C GLY A 86 7.16 2.40 -9.94
N TYR A 87 8.35 2.91 -9.60
CA TYR A 87 9.52 2.06 -9.34
C TYR A 87 9.28 1.07 -8.18
N ILE A 88 8.72 1.53 -7.06
CA ILE A 88 8.39 0.67 -5.90
C ILE A 88 7.41 -0.44 -6.31
N TYR A 89 6.35 -0.11 -7.06
CA TYR A 89 5.39 -1.09 -7.56
C TYR A 89 6.06 -2.19 -8.39
N PHE A 90 6.96 -1.85 -9.32
CA PHE A 90 7.67 -2.85 -10.11
C PHE A 90 8.66 -3.66 -9.26
N MET A 91 9.28 -3.05 -8.25
CA MET A 91 10.12 -3.81 -7.33
C MET A 91 9.32 -4.82 -6.50
N ALA A 92 8.10 -4.47 -6.09
CA ALA A 92 7.24 -5.37 -5.34
C ALA A 92 6.91 -6.66 -6.11
N LYS A 93 6.83 -6.60 -7.44
CA LYS A 93 6.52 -7.76 -8.32
C LYS A 93 7.74 -8.58 -8.72
N ASP A 94 8.94 -8.15 -8.36
CA ASP A 94 10.19 -8.87 -8.58
C ASP A 94 10.56 -9.71 -7.35
N GLN A 95 11.13 -10.91 -7.55
CA GLN A 95 11.49 -11.82 -6.47
C GLN A 95 12.54 -11.21 -5.51
N ASN A 96 13.56 -10.54 -6.05
CA ASN A 96 14.63 -9.93 -5.26
C ASN A 96 14.22 -8.56 -4.73
N GLY A 97 13.37 -7.83 -5.47
CA GLY A 97 12.81 -6.57 -5.04
C GLY A 97 11.82 -6.68 -3.91
N CYS A 98 10.91 -7.64 -3.95
CA CYS A 98 9.97 -7.82 -2.84
C CYS A 98 10.71 -8.19 -1.55
N ARG A 99 11.80 -8.97 -1.63
CA ARG A 99 12.66 -9.31 -0.47
C ARG A 99 13.40 -8.08 0.05
N PHE A 100 13.97 -7.27 -0.84
CA PHE A 100 14.62 -6.02 -0.46
C PHE A 100 13.64 -5.04 0.22
N LEU A 101 12.44 -4.87 -0.35
CA LEU A 101 11.40 -4.03 0.25
C LEU A 101 10.95 -4.54 1.62
N GLN A 102 10.88 -5.86 1.82
CA GLN A 102 10.59 -6.44 3.14
C GLN A 102 11.67 -6.10 4.17
N GLN A 103 12.96 -6.13 3.79
CA GLN A 103 14.06 -5.73 4.67
C GLN A 103 13.94 -4.24 5.05
N LYS A 104 13.53 -3.38 4.11
CA LYS A 104 13.33 -1.95 4.39
C LYS A 104 12.26 -1.67 5.43
N PHE A 105 11.28 -2.55 5.64
CA PHE A 105 10.33 -2.39 6.74
C PHE A 105 10.98 -2.48 8.13
N GLU A 106 12.13 -3.13 8.25
CA GLU A 106 12.85 -3.30 9.53
C GLU A 106 13.72 -2.08 9.87
N GLU A 107 13.98 -1.21 8.90
CA GLU A 107 14.82 0.00 9.06
C GLU A 107 14.06 1.21 9.64
N GLY A 108 12.73 1.14 9.71
CA GLY A 108 11.90 2.13 10.40
C GLY A 108 10.64 2.56 9.64
N LYS A 109 9.73 3.23 10.37
CA LYS A 109 8.40 3.63 9.87
C LYS A 109 8.46 4.48 8.60
N GLN A 110 9.48 5.33 8.44
CA GLN A 110 9.65 6.14 7.24
C GLN A 110 9.72 5.31 5.94
N HIS A 111 10.31 4.10 5.99
CA HIS A 111 10.36 3.22 4.83
C HIS A 111 9.02 2.54 4.58
N VAL A 112 8.33 2.13 5.65
CA VAL A 112 6.96 1.59 5.57
C VAL A 112 6.05 2.58 4.85
N ASP A 113 6.06 3.84 5.27
CA ASP A 113 5.17 4.88 4.73
C ASP A 113 5.44 5.14 3.23
N VAL A 114 6.71 5.23 2.83
CA VAL A 114 7.08 5.44 1.41
C VAL A 114 6.69 4.23 0.55
N ILE A 115 6.97 3.01 1.02
CA ILE A 115 6.64 1.79 0.29
C ILE A 115 5.12 1.65 0.17
N PHE A 116 4.40 1.85 1.26
CA PHE A 116 2.94 1.84 1.31
C PHE A 116 2.34 2.79 0.27
N GLU A 117 2.80 4.04 0.23
CA GLU A 117 2.34 5.02 -0.75
C GLU A 117 2.64 4.64 -2.20
N GLY A 118 3.70 3.85 -2.44
CA GLY A 118 4.04 3.33 -3.75
C GLY A 118 3.16 2.16 -4.23
N ILE A 119 2.46 1.47 -3.33
CA ILE A 119 1.77 0.21 -3.65
C ILE A 119 0.27 0.17 -3.29
N ILE A 120 -0.25 1.15 -2.54
CA ILE A 120 -1.63 1.18 -2.05
C ILE A 120 -2.69 1.05 -3.17
N ASP A 121 -2.46 1.66 -4.32
CA ASP A 121 -3.41 1.62 -5.45
C ASP A 121 -3.38 0.26 -6.20
N HIS A 122 -2.47 -0.63 -5.83
CA HIS A 122 -2.23 -1.92 -6.49
C HIS A 122 -2.43 -3.14 -5.58
N MET A 123 -3.01 -2.96 -4.38
CA MET A 123 -3.10 -4.01 -3.34
C MET A 123 -3.66 -5.35 -3.86
N ALA A 124 -4.79 -5.34 -4.56
CA ALA A 124 -5.42 -6.56 -5.06
C ALA A 124 -4.52 -7.34 -6.04
N GLU A 125 -3.82 -6.62 -6.92
CA GLU A 125 -2.90 -7.23 -7.88
C GLU A 125 -1.68 -7.83 -7.19
N LEU A 126 -1.12 -7.12 -6.21
CA LEU A 126 0.06 -7.57 -5.47
C LEU A 126 -0.25 -8.77 -4.56
N MET A 127 -1.45 -8.84 -3.99
CA MET A 127 -1.86 -9.98 -3.15
C MET A 127 -1.93 -11.31 -3.91
N ILE A 128 -2.27 -11.29 -5.22
CA ILE A 128 -2.36 -12.50 -6.04
C ILE A 128 -1.06 -12.82 -6.80
N ASN A 129 -0.05 -11.95 -6.72
CA ASN A 129 1.24 -12.16 -7.37
C ASN A 129 2.09 -13.17 -6.59
N SER A 130 2.84 -14.03 -7.29
CA SER A 130 3.67 -15.09 -6.70
C SER A 130 4.79 -14.60 -5.76
N PHE A 131 5.23 -13.36 -5.89
CA PHE A 131 6.27 -12.75 -5.05
C PHE A 131 5.75 -11.63 -4.17
N ALA A 132 4.92 -10.73 -4.72
CA ALA A 132 4.48 -9.53 -4.00
C ALA A 132 3.56 -9.86 -2.82
N ASN A 133 2.87 -11.02 -2.83
CA ASN A 133 2.02 -11.44 -1.71
C ASN A 133 2.79 -11.52 -0.38
N TYR A 134 4.08 -11.86 -0.40
CA TYR A 134 4.93 -11.88 0.79
C TYR A 134 5.22 -10.47 1.32
N LEU A 135 5.43 -9.51 0.42
CA LEU A 135 5.59 -8.11 0.78
C LEU A 135 4.31 -7.57 1.44
N ILE A 136 3.14 -7.88 0.87
CA ILE A 136 1.86 -7.44 1.45
C ILE A 136 1.64 -8.06 2.83
N GLN A 137 1.95 -9.35 3.01
CA GLN A 137 1.86 -10.00 4.32
C GLN A 137 2.75 -9.32 5.37
N LYS A 138 4.01 -9.03 5.03
CA LYS A 138 4.93 -8.31 5.93
C LYS A 138 4.47 -6.88 6.20
N LEU A 139 3.91 -6.18 5.20
CA LEU A 139 3.32 -4.85 5.38
C LEU A 139 2.18 -4.90 6.40
N LEU A 140 1.31 -5.91 6.34
CA LEU A 140 0.17 -6.06 7.26
C LEU A 140 0.61 -6.31 8.72
N ASP A 141 1.82 -6.84 8.94
CA ASP A 141 2.41 -6.99 10.28
C ASP A 141 2.89 -5.64 10.87
N VAL A 142 3.23 -4.65 10.02
CA VAL A 142 3.89 -3.39 10.45
C VAL A 142 3.09 -2.12 10.17
N CYS A 143 2.03 -2.18 9.35
CA CYS A 143 1.22 -1.02 9.02
C CYS A 143 0.40 -0.54 10.24
N ASP A 144 0.22 0.77 10.33
CA ASP A 144 -0.66 1.36 11.33
C ASP A 144 -2.16 1.21 10.97
N GLU A 145 -3.03 1.63 11.88
CA GLU A 145 -4.48 1.49 11.73
C GLU A 145 -5.05 2.34 10.56
N ASP A 146 -4.43 3.47 10.24
CA ASP A 146 -4.86 4.32 9.12
C ASP A 146 -4.49 3.69 7.77
N GLN A 147 -3.27 3.19 7.66
CA GLN A 147 -2.80 2.41 6.51
C GLN A 147 -3.65 1.15 6.32
N ARG A 148 -3.93 0.42 7.40
CA ARG A 148 -4.80 -0.76 7.41
C ARG A 148 -6.21 -0.44 6.92
N LEU A 149 -6.80 0.64 7.40
CA LEU A 149 -8.13 1.07 6.95
C LEU A 149 -8.13 1.44 5.46
N ARG A 150 -7.08 2.10 4.95
CA ARG A 150 -6.94 2.39 3.52
C ARG A 150 -6.78 1.13 2.68
N ILE A 151 -6.04 0.12 3.15
CA ILE A 151 -5.94 -1.19 2.50
C ILE A 151 -7.33 -1.82 2.38
N ILE A 152 -8.07 -1.87 3.49
CA ILE A 152 -9.43 -2.42 3.50
C ILE A 152 -10.31 -1.68 2.51
N ALA A 153 -10.29 -0.34 2.51
CA ALA A 153 -11.09 0.46 1.59
C ALA A 153 -10.80 0.10 0.12
N VAL A 154 -9.53 -0.04 -0.28
CA VAL A 154 -9.15 -0.46 -1.64
C VAL A 154 -9.65 -1.87 -1.97
N LEU A 155 -9.57 -2.79 -1.01
CA LEU A 155 -9.97 -4.19 -1.20
C LEU A 155 -11.49 -4.37 -1.24
N THR A 156 -12.25 -3.51 -0.56
CA THR A 156 -13.72 -3.59 -0.46
C THR A 156 -14.45 -2.59 -1.35
N GLU A 157 -13.74 -1.76 -2.12
CA GLU A 157 -14.32 -0.80 -3.07
C GLU A 157 -15.16 -1.49 -4.15
N ASP A 158 -14.71 -2.66 -4.62
CA ASP A 158 -15.46 -3.52 -5.54
C ASP A 158 -15.89 -4.79 -4.80
N PRO A 159 -17.21 -5.10 -4.74
CA PRO A 159 -17.75 -6.25 -4.03
C PRO A 159 -17.12 -7.60 -4.42
N VAL A 160 -16.60 -7.75 -5.65
CA VAL A 160 -16.01 -9.03 -6.09
C VAL A 160 -14.49 -9.10 -5.90
N LYS A 161 -13.83 -7.98 -5.63
CA LYS A 161 -12.36 -7.89 -5.58
C LYS A 161 -11.79 -8.76 -4.46
N LEU A 162 -12.30 -8.62 -3.23
CA LEU A 162 -11.85 -9.42 -2.09
C LEU A 162 -12.15 -10.92 -2.26
N LEU A 163 -13.29 -11.26 -2.87
CA LEU A 163 -13.68 -12.65 -3.17
C LEU A 163 -12.69 -13.30 -4.15
N ARG A 164 -12.34 -12.60 -5.23
CA ARG A 164 -11.37 -13.08 -6.23
C ARG A 164 -9.98 -13.31 -5.65
N ILE A 165 -9.53 -12.46 -4.72
CA ILE A 165 -8.26 -12.64 -4.03
C ILE A 165 -8.33 -13.86 -3.10
N SER A 166 -9.45 -14.05 -2.41
CA SER A 166 -9.63 -15.14 -1.44
C SER A 166 -9.58 -16.54 -2.06
N VAL A 167 -10.07 -16.70 -3.30
CA VAL A 167 -10.01 -18.00 -4.03
C VAL A 167 -8.70 -18.22 -4.79
N ASN A 168 -7.79 -17.23 -4.78
CA ASN A 168 -6.48 -17.35 -5.40
C ASN A 168 -5.48 -18.06 -4.47
N SER A 169 -4.60 -18.90 -5.04
CA SER A 169 -3.61 -19.69 -4.30
C SER A 169 -2.59 -18.87 -3.49
N HIS A 170 -2.24 -17.67 -3.96
CA HIS A 170 -1.39 -16.73 -3.24
C HIS A 170 -2.23 -15.75 -2.41
N GLY A 171 -3.29 -15.22 -3.02
CA GLY A 171 -4.18 -14.23 -2.40
C GLY A 171 -4.79 -14.70 -1.09
N THR A 172 -5.19 -15.98 -0.97
CA THR A 172 -5.74 -16.55 0.27
C THR A 172 -4.81 -16.34 1.47
N ARG A 173 -3.49 -16.41 1.27
CA ARG A 173 -2.51 -16.22 2.36
C ARG A 173 -2.46 -14.77 2.82
N ALA A 174 -2.49 -13.84 1.88
CA ALA A 174 -2.52 -12.42 2.19
C ALA A 174 -3.85 -11.98 2.84
N VAL A 175 -4.99 -12.56 2.44
CA VAL A 175 -6.29 -12.30 3.09
C VAL A 175 -6.33 -12.89 4.49
N GLN A 176 -5.82 -14.11 4.69
CA GLN A 176 -5.69 -14.70 6.03
C GLN A 176 -4.82 -13.83 6.94
N LYS A 177 -3.70 -13.31 6.43
CA LYS A 177 -2.84 -12.38 7.17
C LYS A 177 -3.55 -11.06 7.51
N LEU A 178 -4.35 -10.53 6.59
CA LEU A 178 -5.17 -9.34 6.86
C LEU A 178 -6.12 -9.61 8.03
N ILE A 179 -6.86 -10.73 7.99
CA ILE A 179 -7.78 -11.15 9.06
C ILE A 179 -7.05 -11.29 10.40
N GLU A 180 -5.87 -11.91 10.43
CA GLU A 180 -5.06 -12.10 11.64
C GLU A 180 -4.68 -10.81 12.34
N THR A 181 -4.57 -9.73 11.58
CA THR A 181 -4.04 -8.46 12.05
C THR A 181 -5.14 -7.43 12.35
N LEU A 182 -6.42 -7.74 12.09
CA LEU A 182 -7.54 -6.88 12.44
C LEU A 182 -7.82 -6.91 13.95
N LYS A 183 -7.86 -5.73 14.56
CA LYS A 183 -8.23 -5.54 15.98
C LYS A 183 -9.42 -4.62 16.16
N VAL A 184 -9.70 -3.77 15.18
CA VAL A 184 -10.75 -2.75 15.25
C VAL A 184 -12.06 -3.30 14.70
N ARG A 185 -13.12 -3.31 15.51
CA ARG A 185 -14.44 -3.84 15.13
C ARG A 185 -14.96 -3.31 13.80
N LYS A 186 -14.80 -2.01 13.53
CA LYS A 186 -15.22 -1.40 12.25
C LYS A 186 -14.53 -2.05 11.04
N GLN A 187 -13.24 -2.34 11.14
CA GLN A 187 -12.48 -3.01 10.07
C GLN A 187 -12.93 -4.45 9.87
N ILE A 188 -13.18 -5.17 10.98
CA ILE A 188 -13.68 -6.55 10.97
C ILE A 188 -15.03 -6.59 10.22
N VAL A 189 -15.96 -5.71 10.57
CA VAL A 189 -17.28 -5.63 9.92
C VAL A 189 -17.16 -5.35 8.41
N LEU A 190 -16.26 -4.46 7.99
CA LEU A 190 -16.04 -4.16 6.56
C LEU A 190 -15.59 -5.42 5.79
N ILE A 191 -14.63 -6.17 6.34
CA ILE A 191 -14.12 -7.39 5.71
C ILE A 191 -15.17 -8.49 5.68
N ILE A 192 -15.85 -8.73 6.80
CA ILE A 192 -16.91 -9.74 6.86
C ILE A 192 -18.04 -9.41 5.87
N SER A 193 -18.48 -8.14 5.82
CA SER A 193 -19.53 -7.69 4.90
C SER A 193 -19.11 -7.87 3.43
N ALA A 194 -17.84 -7.65 3.10
CA ALA A 194 -17.33 -7.85 1.75
C ALA A 194 -17.20 -9.35 1.36
N LEU A 195 -17.04 -10.25 2.33
CA LEU A 195 -16.97 -11.69 2.10
C LEU A 195 -18.36 -12.35 2.05
N GLN A 196 -19.35 -11.78 2.75
CA GLN A 196 -20.69 -12.37 2.92
C GLN A 196 -21.38 -12.77 1.60
N PRO A 197 -21.38 -11.95 0.53
CA PRO A 197 -22.08 -12.30 -0.71
C PRO A 197 -21.51 -13.55 -1.40
N GLY A 198 -20.23 -13.85 -1.16
CA GLY A 198 -19.54 -15.01 -1.71
C GLY A 198 -19.38 -16.17 -0.74
N PHE A 199 -20.00 -16.14 0.44
CA PHE A 199 -19.73 -17.09 1.52
C PHE A 199 -19.81 -18.55 1.07
N MET A 200 -20.92 -18.96 0.43
CA MET A 200 -21.10 -20.34 -0.04
C MET A 200 -20.07 -20.75 -1.09
N HIS A 201 -19.64 -19.80 -1.94
CA HIS A 201 -18.59 -20.07 -2.92
C HIS A 201 -17.23 -20.25 -2.23
N LEU A 202 -16.91 -19.41 -1.25
CA LEU A 202 -15.65 -19.49 -0.50
C LEU A 202 -15.56 -20.79 0.32
N VAL A 203 -16.63 -21.21 0.99
CA VAL A 203 -16.65 -22.45 1.79
C VAL A 203 -16.34 -23.69 0.94
N ASN A 204 -16.80 -23.71 -0.31
CA ASN A 204 -16.60 -24.84 -1.22
C ASN A 204 -15.35 -24.73 -2.10
N ASP A 205 -14.63 -23.61 -2.07
CA ASP A 205 -13.41 -23.39 -2.84
C ASP A 205 -12.16 -23.94 -2.14
N LEU A 206 -11.19 -24.45 -2.91
CA LEU A 206 -9.94 -25.03 -2.40
C LEU A 206 -9.09 -24.04 -1.58
N ASN A 207 -9.12 -22.75 -1.93
CA ASN A 207 -8.36 -21.69 -1.24
C ASN A 207 -9.25 -20.84 -0.33
N GLY A 208 -10.48 -20.58 -0.77
CA GLY A 208 -11.45 -19.73 -0.07
C GLY A 208 -11.87 -20.29 1.29
N ASN A 209 -11.92 -21.62 1.45
CA ASN A 209 -12.34 -22.23 2.70
C ASN A 209 -11.40 -21.84 3.86
N HIS A 210 -10.11 -21.64 3.57
CA HIS A 210 -9.13 -21.21 4.56
C HIS A 210 -9.37 -19.77 5.02
N VAL A 211 -9.90 -18.89 4.16
CA VAL A 211 -10.27 -17.52 4.54
C VAL A 211 -11.46 -17.56 5.50
N ILE A 212 -12.48 -18.37 5.20
CA ILE A 212 -13.65 -18.52 6.09
C ILE A 212 -13.25 -19.12 7.44
N GLN A 213 -12.46 -20.20 7.44
CA GLN A 213 -11.95 -20.79 8.68
C GLN A 213 -11.15 -19.76 9.50
N LYS A 214 -10.37 -18.90 8.84
CA LYS A 214 -9.61 -17.84 9.50
C LYS A 214 -10.51 -16.78 10.14
N CYS A 215 -11.59 -16.36 9.48
CA CYS A 215 -12.59 -15.48 10.10
C CYS A 215 -13.18 -16.12 11.37
N LEU A 216 -13.58 -17.39 11.28
CA LEU A 216 -14.20 -18.12 12.38
C LEU A 216 -13.24 -18.32 13.58
N SER A 217 -11.94 -18.48 13.32
CA SER A 217 -10.94 -18.63 14.39
C SER A 217 -10.50 -17.31 15.02
N ASN A 218 -10.56 -16.19 14.28
CA ASN A 218 -10.00 -14.91 14.72
C ASN A 218 -11.04 -13.94 15.27
N PHE A 219 -12.30 -14.05 14.88
CA PHE A 219 -13.35 -13.12 15.30
C PHE A 219 -14.30 -13.74 16.32
N GLY A 220 -14.94 -12.88 17.12
CA GLY A 220 -15.90 -13.30 18.12
C GLY A 220 -17.18 -13.89 17.51
N ALA A 221 -17.93 -14.63 18.33
CA ALA A 221 -19.18 -15.25 17.90
C ALA A 221 -20.20 -14.23 17.38
N GLU A 222 -20.25 -13.02 17.95
CA GLU A 222 -21.19 -11.99 17.56
C GLU A 222 -20.84 -11.37 16.20
N GLU A 223 -19.56 -11.18 15.90
CA GLU A 223 -19.11 -10.76 14.56
C GLU A 223 -19.39 -11.83 13.49
N ASN A 224 -19.24 -13.11 13.84
CA ASN A 224 -19.43 -14.22 12.91
C ASN A 224 -20.91 -14.57 12.67
N LYS A 225 -21.75 -14.57 13.71
CA LYS A 225 -23.17 -14.93 13.64
C LYS A 225 -23.97 -13.99 12.75
N VAL A 226 -23.76 -12.67 12.89
CA VAL A 226 -24.57 -11.65 12.21
C VAL A 226 -24.40 -11.66 10.69
N HIS A 227 -23.35 -12.31 10.18
CA HIS A 227 -22.98 -12.19 8.78
C HIS A 227 -22.74 -13.51 8.03
N PHE A 228 -22.42 -14.62 8.71
CA PHE A 228 -22.19 -15.91 8.04
C PHE A 228 -23.26 -16.98 8.32
N ILE A 229 -24.16 -16.73 9.28
CA ILE A 229 -25.28 -17.62 9.56
C ILE A 229 -26.51 -17.02 8.90
N PHE A 230 -27.05 -17.70 7.89
CA PHE A 230 -28.32 -17.34 7.26
C PHE A 230 -29.44 -17.60 8.27
N GLU A 231 -30.19 -16.55 8.63
CA GLU A 231 -31.59 -16.70 9.08
C GLU A 231 -32.51 -16.71 7.86
#